data_AF-A0A966PMR1-F1
#
_entry.id   AF-A0A966PMR1-F1
#
_cell.length_a   1.000
_cell.length_b   1.000
_cell.length_c   1.000
_cell.angle_alpha   90.00
_cell.angle_beta   90.00
_cell.angle_gamma   90.00
#
_symmetry.space_group_name_H-M   'P 1'
#
loop_
_entity.id
_entity.type
_entity.pdbx_description
1 polymer ?
#
loop_
_entity_poly.entity_id
_entity_poly.type
_entity_poly.pdbx_seq_one_letter_code
_entity_poly.pdbx_strand_id
1 'polypeptide(L)'
;MDDAAENTVPPRIHRTYWWKEALIMLAFYGLYSWSRNQFGSANIGIGDKPWQAFHNAERVIRFERAIGLYHEESVQDWFLRFRGFIRFWNTYYGTAHFVVTLAVFWILFLKRK
;
A
#
# COMPACT_ATOMS: atom_id res chain seq x y z
N MET A 1 -23.79 -21.77 49.01
CA MET A 1 -22.76 -22.12 48.01
C MET A 1 -23.21 -21.42 46.77
N ASP A 2 -22.60 -20.27 46.53
CA ASP A 2 -23.11 -19.24 45.64
C ASP A 2 -23.02 -19.71 44.19
N ASP A 3 -24.18 -19.78 43.55
CA ASP A 3 -24.33 -19.97 42.12
C ASP A 3 -23.69 -18.76 41.43
N ALA A 4 -22.42 -18.90 41.08
CA ALA A 4 -21.67 -17.93 40.31
C ALA A 4 -22.41 -17.70 38.99
N ALA A 5 -23.12 -16.58 38.90
CA ALA A 5 -23.77 -16.12 37.69
C ALA A 5 -22.75 -16.12 36.55
N GLU A 6 -22.86 -17.13 35.70
CA GLU A 6 -22.08 -17.28 34.49
C GLU A 6 -22.40 -16.07 33.63
N ASN A 7 -21.46 -15.11 33.58
CA ASN A 7 -21.54 -13.93 32.73
C ASN A 7 -21.39 -14.39 31.27
N THR A 8 -22.47 -14.94 30.72
CA THR A 8 -22.57 -15.32 29.32
C THR A 8 -22.66 -14.05 28.49
N VAL A 9 -21.51 -13.53 28.07
CA VAL A 9 -21.45 -12.42 27.12
C VAL A 9 -22.21 -12.87 25.87
N PRO A 10 -23.26 -12.14 25.43
CA PRO A 10 -24.04 -12.56 24.28
C PRO A 10 -23.14 -12.65 23.04
N PRO A 11 -23.37 -13.65 22.16
CA PRO A 11 -22.55 -13.83 20.97
C PRO A 11 -22.61 -12.57 20.11
N ARG A 12 -21.44 -12.01 19.76
CA ARG A 12 -21.36 -10.81 18.92
C ARG A 12 -21.80 -11.15 17.50
N ILE A 13 -23.05 -10.83 17.15
CA ILE A 13 -23.58 -10.99 15.79
C ILE A 13 -23.03 -9.86 14.91
N HIS A 14 -22.05 -10.18 14.06
CA HIS A 14 -21.40 -9.23 13.17
C HIS A 14 -22.23 -9.03 11.89
N ARG A 15 -23.22 -8.14 11.92
CA ARG A 15 -24.04 -7.81 10.74
C ARG A 15 -23.33 -6.80 9.84
N THR A 16 -22.80 -7.27 8.70
CA THR A 16 -22.20 -6.43 7.67
C THR A 16 -23.27 -5.79 6.80
N TYR A 17 -23.23 -4.46 6.67
CA TYR A 17 -24.12 -3.70 5.82
C TYR A 17 -23.32 -3.12 4.66
N TRP A 18 -23.59 -3.59 3.44
CA TRP A 18 -22.84 -3.23 2.24
C TRP A 18 -22.73 -1.71 2.01
N TRP A 19 -23.77 -0.94 2.37
CA TRP A 19 -23.77 0.51 2.23
C TRP A 19 -22.79 1.20 3.19
N LYS A 20 -22.56 0.64 4.38
CA LYS A 20 -21.56 1.16 5.33
C LYS A 20 -20.16 0.93 4.78
N GLU A 21 -19.91 -0.24 4.21
CA GLU A 21 -18.63 -0.58 3.59
C GLU A 21 -18.36 0.33 2.37
N ALA A 22 -19.37 0.54 1.52
CA ALA A 22 -19.29 1.49 0.41
C ALA A 22 -19.00 2.92 0.88
N LEU A 23 -19.68 3.38 1.94
CA LEU A 23 -19.46 4.71 2.50
C LEU A 23 -18.05 4.85 3.10
N ILE A 24 -17.55 3.83 3.82
CA ILE A 24 -16.18 3.80 4.33
C ILE A 24 -15.18 3.86 3.16
N MET A 25 -15.34 3.02 2.14
CA MET A 25 -14.46 3.01 0.96
C MET A 25 -14.44 4.36 0.25
N LEU A 26 -15.62 4.98 0.02
CA LEU A 26 -15.72 6.28 -0.62
C LEU A 26 -15.10 7.40 0.23
N ALA A 27 -15.31 7.38 1.56
CA ALA A 27 -14.72 8.37 2.45
C ALA A 27 -13.19 8.28 2.46
N PHE A 28 -12.63 7.06 2.60
CA PHE A 28 -11.19 6.84 2.54
C PHE A 28 -10.60 7.22 1.18
N TYR A 29 -11.25 6.80 0.09
CA TYR A 29 -10.79 7.12 -1.25
C TYR A 29 -10.85 8.62 -1.54
N GLY A 30 -11.90 9.31 -1.09
CA GLY A 30 -12.06 10.75 -1.23
C GLY A 30 -11.00 11.51 -0.44
N LEU A 31 -10.78 11.16 0.83
CA LEU A 31 -9.76 11.78 1.67
C LEU A 31 -8.36 11.55 1.09
N TYR A 32 -8.05 10.31 0.71
CA TYR A 32 -6.80 9.96 0.03
C TYR A 32 -6.62 10.79 -1.25
N SER A 33 -7.63 10.83 -2.11
CA SER A 33 -7.56 11.56 -3.39
C SER A 33 -7.37 13.05 -3.17
N TRP A 34 -8.05 13.63 -2.18
CA TRP A 34 -7.90 15.03 -1.82
C TRP A 34 -6.48 15.34 -1.32
N SER A 35 -5.98 14.59 -0.33
CA SER A 35 -4.61 14.76 0.17
C SER A 35 -3.57 14.53 -0.92
N ARG A 36 -3.75 13.49 -1.76
CA ARG A 36 -2.87 13.18 -2.89
C ARG A 36 -2.89 14.27 -3.93
N ASN A 37 -4.03 14.89 -4.23
CA ASN A 37 -4.10 15.96 -5.22
C ASN A 37 -3.52 17.28 -4.71
N GLN A 38 -3.54 17.51 -3.40
CA GLN A 38 -2.92 18.68 -2.77
C GLN A 38 -1.39 18.67 -2.90
N PHE A 39 -0.76 17.49 -2.78
CA PHE A 39 0.70 17.34 -2.79
C PHE A 39 1.26 16.65 -4.04
N GLY A 40 0.37 16.11 -4.88
CA GLY A 40 0.73 15.30 -6.04
C GLY A 40 0.60 16.04 -7.36
N SER A 41 0.71 15.28 -8.45
CA SER A 41 0.78 15.80 -9.82
C SER A 41 -0.53 16.38 -10.38
N ALA A 42 -1.56 16.60 -9.55
CA ALA A 42 -2.87 17.05 -10.02
C ALA A 42 -2.83 18.44 -10.70
N ASN A 43 -1.83 19.26 -10.35
CA ASN A 43 -1.61 20.58 -10.93
C ASN A 43 -0.51 20.58 -12.01
N ILE A 44 -0.02 19.42 -12.44
CA ILE A 44 0.99 19.29 -13.49
C ILE A 44 0.24 19.05 -14.81
N GLY A 45 0.33 20.01 -15.73
CA GLY A 45 -0.35 19.95 -17.02
C GLY A 45 0.11 18.74 -17.86
N ILE A 46 -0.71 18.34 -18.83
CA ILE A 46 -0.31 17.30 -19.78
C ILE A 46 0.92 17.80 -20.55
N GLY A 47 2.08 17.19 -20.30
CA GLY A 47 3.37 17.58 -20.91
C GLY A 47 4.32 18.32 -19.96
N ASP A 48 3.87 18.73 -18.78
CA ASP A 48 4.74 19.34 -17.77
C ASP A 48 5.57 18.29 -17.05
N LYS A 49 6.84 18.63 -16.78
CA LYS A 49 7.77 17.77 -16.04
C LYS A 49 7.66 18.05 -14.53
N PRO A 50 7.64 17.03 -13.65
CA PRO A 50 7.52 17.20 -12.21
C PRO A 50 8.85 17.64 -11.57
N TRP A 51 9.33 18.85 -11.91
CA TRP A 51 10.64 19.38 -11.48
C TRP A 51 10.81 19.41 -9.97
N GLN A 52 9.74 19.64 -9.20
CA GLN A 52 9.80 19.62 -7.75
C GLN A 52 10.16 18.24 -7.20
N ALA A 53 9.52 17.18 -7.71
CA ALA A 53 9.83 15.81 -7.30
C ALA A 53 11.26 15.43 -7.69
N PHE A 54 11.69 15.83 -8.88
CA PHE A 54 13.06 15.62 -9.36
C PHE A 54 14.10 16.32 -8.46
N HIS A 55 13.95 17.61 -8.19
CA HIS A 55 14.88 18.33 -7.30
C HIS A 55 14.86 17.80 -5.86
N ASN A 56 13.71 17.34 -5.37
CA ASN A 56 13.61 16.69 -4.06
C ASN A 56 14.38 15.36 -4.04
N ALA A 57 14.25 14.54 -5.08
CA ALA A 57 15.04 13.31 -5.23
C ALA A 57 16.54 13.62 -5.25
N GLU A 58 16.99 14.63 -6.01
CA GLU A 58 18.39 15.04 -6.01
C GLU A 58 18.89 15.50 -4.64
N ARG A 59 18.06 16.22 -3.87
CA ARG A 59 18.40 16.61 -2.49
C ARG A 59 18.60 15.40 -1.58
N VAL A 60 17.70 14.41 -1.67
CA VAL A 60 17.81 13.15 -0.92
C VAL A 60 19.09 12.42 -1.29
N ILE A 61 19.35 12.24 -2.59
CA ILE A 61 20.58 11.59 -3.08
C ILE A 61 21.83 12.31 -2.58
N ARG A 62 21.87 13.65 -2.64
CA ARG A 62 23.01 14.42 -2.11
C ARG A 62 23.20 14.21 -0.61
N PHE A 63 22.11 14.19 0.16
CA PHE A 63 22.15 13.92 1.59
C PHE A 63 22.68 12.51 1.87
N GLU A 64 22.14 11.49 1.21
CA GLU A 64 22.57 10.10 1.36
C GLU A 64 24.04 9.92 0.97
N ARG A 65 24.51 10.59 -0.09
CA ARG A 65 25.93 10.60 -0.47
C ARG A 65 26.78 11.28 0.60
N ALA A 66 26.32 12.36 1.21
CA ALA A 66 27.04 13.08 2.25
C ALA A 66 27.23 12.26 3.54
N ILE A 67 26.27 11.39 3.88
CA ILE A 67 26.34 10.49 5.04
C ILE A 67 26.79 9.06 4.69
N GLY A 68 27.17 8.81 3.44
CA GLY A 68 27.67 7.51 2.99
C GLY A 68 26.62 6.39 2.88
N LEU A 69 25.33 6.72 2.83
CA LEU A 69 24.23 5.74 2.69
C LEU A 69 23.77 5.51 1.25
N TYR A 70 24.30 6.28 0.28
CA TYR A 70 23.90 6.14 -1.11
C TYR A 70 24.53 4.90 -1.76
N HIS A 71 23.86 3.76 -1.64
CA HIS A 71 24.27 2.47 -2.23
C HIS A 71 23.40 2.01 -3.40
N GLU A 72 22.27 2.69 -3.64
CA GLU A 72 21.27 2.30 -4.65
C GLU A 72 21.88 2.07 -6.03
N GLU A 73 22.69 3.02 -6.52
CA GLU A 73 23.33 2.95 -7.84
C GLU A 73 24.24 1.72 -7.98
N SER A 74 25.06 1.43 -6.96
CA SER A 74 25.98 0.28 -6.98
C SER A 74 25.24 -1.05 -6.94
N VAL A 75 24.21 -1.16 -6.11
CA VAL A 75 23.38 -2.37 -6.03
C VAL A 75 22.61 -2.57 -7.34
N GLN A 76 22.04 -1.50 -7.88
CA GLN A 76 21.31 -1.57 -9.14
C GLN A 76 22.20 -2.00 -10.30
N ASP A 77 23.39 -1.39 -10.46
CA ASP A 77 24.32 -1.75 -11.53
C ASP A 77 24.74 -3.23 -11.47
N TRP A 78 24.97 -3.74 -10.25
CA TRP A 78 25.25 -5.16 -10.03
C TRP A 78 24.10 -6.06 -10.53
N PHE A 79 22.85 -5.68 -10.25
CA PHE A 79 21.66 -6.43 -10.68
C PHE A 79 21.30 -6.26 -12.16
N LEU A 80 21.71 -5.18 -12.83
CA LEU A 80 21.38 -4.92 -14.25
C LEU A 80 21.88 -6.03 -15.19
N ARG A 81 22.91 -6.78 -14.78
CA ARG A 81 23.41 -7.98 -15.50
C ARG A 81 22.43 -9.16 -15.44
N PHE A 82 21.61 -9.23 -14.39
CA PHE A 82 20.66 -10.31 -14.12
C PHE A 82 19.23 -9.89 -14.48
N ARG A 83 19.00 -9.43 -15.72
CA ARG A 83 17.67 -8.93 -16.15
C ARG A 83 16.53 -9.93 -15.95
N GLY A 84 16.79 -11.24 -16.08
CA GLY A 84 15.81 -12.29 -15.80
C GLY A 84 15.36 -12.31 -14.33
N PHE A 85 16.31 -12.13 -13.41
CA PHE A 85 16.04 -12.02 -11.97
C PHE A 85 15.15 -10.79 -11.68
N ILE A 86 15.52 -9.62 -12.22
CA ILE A 86 14.72 -8.39 -12.06
C ILE A 86 13.31 -8.60 -12.59
N ARG A 87 13.18 -9.13 -13.82
CA ARG A 87 11.86 -9.37 -14.43
C ARG A 87 11.02 -10.33 -13.61
N PHE A 88 11.61 -11.42 -13.11
CA PHE A 88 10.92 -12.38 -12.26
C PHE A 88 10.36 -11.69 -11.02
N TRP A 89 11.18 -10.96 -10.27
CA TRP A 89 10.72 -10.30 -9.04
C TRP A 89 9.71 -9.19 -9.31
N ASN A 90 9.86 -8.41 -10.38
CA ASN A 90 8.88 -7.42 -10.80
C ASN A 90 7.53 -8.08 -11.14
N THR A 91 7.56 -9.20 -11.86
CA THR A 91 6.34 -9.94 -12.23
C THR A 91 5.73 -10.59 -11.00
N TYR A 92 6.53 -11.22 -10.15
CA TYR A 92 6.09 -11.85 -8.91
C TYR A 92 5.43 -10.82 -8.00
N TYR A 93 6.09 -9.70 -7.71
CA TYR A 93 5.52 -8.63 -6.89
C TYR A 93 4.24 -8.08 -7.52
N GLY A 94 4.28 -7.76 -8.81
CA GLY A 94 3.15 -7.19 -9.54
C GLY A 94 1.95 -8.13 -9.72
N THR A 95 2.12 -9.45 -9.55
CA THR A 95 1.04 -10.43 -9.67
C THR A 95 0.61 -11.00 -8.31
N ALA A 96 1.56 -11.51 -7.54
CA ALA A 96 1.31 -12.13 -6.25
C ALA A 96 0.67 -11.14 -5.27
N HIS A 97 1.10 -9.87 -5.25
CA HIS A 97 0.51 -8.87 -4.35
C HIS A 97 -1.00 -8.75 -4.53
N PHE A 98 -1.52 -8.80 -5.76
CA PHE A 98 -2.97 -8.71 -5.99
C PHE A 98 -3.66 -10.07 -5.85
N VAL A 99 -3.13 -11.10 -6.50
CA VAL A 99 -3.77 -12.43 -6.54
C VAL A 99 -3.82 -13.03 -5.15
N VAL A 100 -2.70 -13.02 -4.41
CA VAL A 100 -2.63 -13.61 -3.07
C VAL A 100 -3.49 -12.81 -2.09
N THR A 101 -3.43 -11.48 -2.12
CA THR A 101 -4.26 -10.65 -1.23
C THR A 101 -5.75 -10.88 -1.47
N LEU A 102 -6.20 -10.91 -2.73
CA LEU A 102 -7.59 -11.19 -3.06
C LEU A 102 -7.99 -12.61 -2.65
N ALA A 103 -7.14 -13.60 -2.89
CA ALA A 103 -7.40 -14.98 -2.49
C ALA A 103 -7.51 -15.12 -0.97
N VAL A 104 -6.62 -14.49 -0.20
CA VAL A 104 -6.66 -14.49 1.27
C VAL A 104 -7.95 -13.85 1.77
N PHE A 105 -8.33 -12.67 1.26
CA PHE A 105 -9.59 -12.03 1.67
C PHE A 105 -10.80 -12.88 1.30
N TRP A 106 -10.81 -13.49 0.12
CA TRP A 106 -11.88 -14.40 -0.30
C TRP A 106 -12.00 -15.62 0.63
N ILE A 107 -10.88 -16.26 0.95
CA ILE A 107 -10.84 -17.40 1.87
C ILE A 107 -11.34 -17.00 3.27
N LEU A 108 -10.87 -15.87 3.80
CA LEU A 108 -11.29 -15.36 5.10
C LEU A 108 -12.78 -15.02 5.10
N PHE A 109 -13.30 -14.45 4.02
CA PHE A 109 -14.72 -14.15 3.86
C PHE A 109 -15.57 -15.43 3.91
N LEU A 110 -15.17 -16.48 3.19
CA LEU A 110 -15.86 -17.77 3.22
C LEU A 110 -15.78 -18.47 4.59
N LYS A 111 -14.67 -18.29 5.31
CA LYS A 111 -14.44 -18.87 6.65
C LYS A 111 -15.10 -18.10 7.79
N ARG A 112 -15.62 -16.90 7.54
CA ARG A 112 -16.29 -16.02 8.53
C ARG A 112 -17.67 -16.54 8.99
N LYS A 113 -17.96 -17.84 8.83
CA LYS A 113 -19.17 -18.45 9.39
C LYS A 113 -19.15 -18.39 10.90
#